data_AF-A0A3N1VTC3-F1
#
_entry.id   AF-A0A3N1VTC3-F1
#
_cell.length_a   1.000
_cell.length_b   1.000
_cell.length_c   1.000
_cell.angle_alpha   90.00
_cell.angle_beta   90.00
_cell.angle_gamma   90.00
#
_symmetry.space_group_name_H-M   'P 1'
#
loop_
_entity.id
_entity.type
_entity.pdbx_description
1 polymer ?
#
loop_
_entity_poly.entity_id
_entity_poly.type
_entity_poly.pdbx_seq_one_letter_code
_entity_poly.pdbx_strand_id
1 'polypeptide(L)'
;MRSRIEEALVLKYPPVAVLHTDEKPDRALQFKDGRWGSVVALLMGAARGRPAAFDRKTFGCPGGGTGLGFGNRYVDFPGGIEYFLSTGNPEFSAGEAGKALFNTVSALVARRTRPMRTNMRSTVGTPKEMGSMRTR
;
A
#
# COMPACT_ATOMS: atom_id res chain seq x y z
N MET A 1 -11.73 -22.45 6.45
CA MET A 1 -12.06 -22.88 5.08
C MET A 1 -10.75 -23.06 4.33
N ARG A 2 -10.52 -24.19 3.64
CA ARG A 2 -9.33 -24.39 2.80
C ARG A 2 -9.67 -23.94 1.36
N SER A 3 -8.79 -23.15 0.74
CA SER A 3 -9.00 -22.62 -0.61
C SER A 3 -8.48 -23.59 -1.66
N ARG A 4 -9.39 -24.15 -2.48
CA ARG A 4 -9.03 -25.01 -3.62
C ARG A 4 -8.12 -24.31 -4.63
N ILE A 5 -8.24 -22.98 -4.74
CA ILE A 5 -7.41 -22.16 -5.64
C ILE A 5 -5.99 -22.02 -5.07
N GLU A 6 -5.86 -21.82 -3.77
CA GLU A 6 -4.54 -21.73 -3.12
C GLU A 6 -3.78 -23.05 -3.24
N GLU A 7 -4.46 -24.17 -3.01
CA GLU A 7 -3.90 -25.52 -3.15
C GLU A 7 -3.45 -25.81 -4.59
N ALA A 8 -4.18 -25.32 -5.60
CA ALA A 8 -3.83 -25.52 -7.01
C ALA A 8 -2.68 -24.61 -7.48
N LEU A 9 -2.61 -23.37 -6.99
CA LEU A 9 -1.66 -22.38 -7.50
C LEU A 9 -0.29 -22.42 -6.79
N VAL A 10 -0.22 -22.90 -5.55
CA VAL A 10 1.02 -23.07 -4.75
C VAL A 10 1.92 -21.82 -4.80
N LEU A 11 1.31 -20.64 -4.66
CA LEU A 11 2.01 -19.36 -4.77
C LEU A 11 2.66 -18.97 -3.44
N LYS A 12 3.77 -18.22 -3.52
CA LYS A 12 4.44 -17.62 -2.34
C LYS A 12 3.51 -16.73 -1.52
N TYR A 13 2.54 -16.09 -2.17
CA TYR A 13 1.52 -15.27 -1.53
C TYR A 13 0.13 -15.82 -1.89
N PRO A 14 -0.85 -15.80 -0.97
CA PRO A 14 -2.20 -16.20 -1.27
C PRO A 14 -2.77 -15.37 -2.44
N PRO A 15 -3.65 -15.96 -3.28
CA PRO A 15 -4.31 -15.24 -4.35
C PRO A 15 -5.15 -14.10 -3.78
N VAL A 16 -5.05 -12.92 -4.39
CA VAL A 16 -5.87 -11.76 -4.02
C VAL A 16 -7.11 -11.74 -4.91
N ALA A 17 -8.29 -11.86 -4.30
CA ALA A 17 -9.55 -11.67 -5.01
C ALA A 17 -9.83 -10.18 -5.22
N VAL A 18 -10.28 -9.83 -6.43
CA VAL A 18 -10.76 -8.47 -6.77
C VAL A 18 -12.28 -8.52 -6.82
N LEU A 19 -12.93 -7.63 -6.08
CA LEU A 19 -14.38 -7.54 -5.96
C LEU A 19 -14.81 -6.13 -6.36
N HIS A 20 -15.82 -6.02 -7.21
CA HIS A 20 -16.50 -4.75 -7.47
C HIS A 20 -17.71 -4.65 -6.56
N THR A 21 -17.79 -3.57 -5.79
CA THR A 21 -18.85 -3.30 -4.83
C THR A 21 -18.93 -1.79 -4.60
N ASP A 22 -20.12 -1.29 -4.28
CA ASP A 22 -20.34 0.10 -3.88
C ASP A 22 -20.02 0.33 -2.40
N GLU A 23 -19.90 -0.76 -1.62
CA GLU A 23 -19.62 -0.71 -0.19
C GLU A 23 -18.13 -0.98 0.09
N LYS A 24 -17.52 -0.04 0.81
CA LYS A 24 -16.14 -0.20 1.26
C LYS A 24 -16.08 -1.20 2.44
N PRO A 25 -15.21 -2.22 2.38
CA PRO A 25 -15.04 -3.15 3.49
C PRO A 25 -14.49 -2.46 4.75
N ASP A 26 -14.92 -2.93 5.91
CA ASP A 26 -14.40 -2.46 7.19
C ASP A 26 -12.89 -2.64 7.30
N ARG A 27 -12.22 -1.63 7.86
CA ARG A 27 -10.76 -1.59 8.07
C ARG A 27 -9.93 -1.73 6.78
N ALA A 28 -10.53 -1.53 5.61
CA ALA A 28 -9.82 -1.59 4.34
C ALA A 28 -8.73 -0.50 4.25
N LEU A 29 -7.56 -0.92 3.78
CA LEU A 29 -6.48 -0.05 3.34
C LEU A 29 -6.94 0.73 2.12
N GLN A 30 -6.90 2.06 2.21
CA GLN A 30 -7.23 2.94 1.10
C GLN A 30 -6.30 4.15 1.13
N PHE A 31 -5.95 4.67 -0.05
CA PHE A 31 -5.25 5.93 -0.13
C PHE A 31 -6.16 7.08 0.34
N LYS A 32 -5.54 8.16 0.81
CA LYS A 32 -6.26 9.42 0.98
C LYS A 32 -6.42 10.06 -0.40
N ASP A 33 -7.49 10.81 -0.58
CA ASP A 33 -7.71 11.60 -1.79
C ASP A 33 -6.51 12.53 -2.05
N GLY A 34 -6.15 12.71 -3.32
CA GLY A 34 -5.01 13.49 -3.77
C GLY A 34 -3.63 12.93 -3.38
N ARG A 35 -3.55 11.75 -2.76
CA ARG A 35 -2.27 11.19 -2.29
C ARG A 35 -1.69 10.18 -3.26
N TRP A 36 -0.42 10.40 -3.61
CA TRP A 36 0.30 9.47 -4.45
C TRP A 36 0.57 8.13 -3.75
N GLY A 37 0.37 7.03 -4.47
CA GLY A 37 0.59 5.69 -3.94
C GLY A 37 0.68 4.62 -5.03
N SER A 38 1.19 3.45 -4.67
CA SER A 38 1.31 2.30 -5.57
C SER A 38 0.19 1.29 -5.29
N VAL A 39 -0.60 0.95 -6.32
CA VAL A 39 -1.61 -0.11 -6.25
C VAL A 39 -1.00 -1.43 -5.78
N VAL A 40 0.21 -1.76 -6.23
CA VAL A 40 0.94 -2.96 -5.79
C VAL A 40 1.16 -2.99 -4.28
N ALA A 41 1.41 -1.83 -3.65
CA ALA A 41 1.59 -1.77 -2.19
C ALA A 41 0.30 -2.15 -1.43
N LEU A 42 -0.87 -1.77 -1.96
CA LEU A 42 -2.17 -2.15 -1.38
C LEU A 42 -2.50 -3.61 -1.67
N LEU A 43 -2.21 -4.11 -2.88
CA LEU A 43 -2.35 -5.53 -3.23
C LEU A 43 -1.49 -6.42 -2.33
N MET A 44 -0.25 -5.99 -2.02
CA MET A 44 0.59 -6.69 -1.05
C MET A 44 0.03 -6.63 0.38
N GLY A 45 -0.70 -5.59 0.74
CA GLY A 45 -1.47 -5.52 1.98
C GLY A 45 -2.62 -6.54 2.00
N ALA A 46 -3.36 -6.63 0.90
CA ALA A 46 -4.45 -7.60 0.70
C ALA A 46 -3.95 -9.05 0.76
N ALA A 47 -2.83 -9.34 0.09
CA ALA A 47 -2.17 -10.65 0.15
C ALA A 47 -1.72 -11.05 1.57
N ARG A 48 -1.57 -10.07 2.48
CA ARG A 48 -1.24 -10.26 3.91
C ARG A 48 -2.48 -10.25 4.81
N GLY A 49 -3.68 -10.38 4.24
CA GLY A 49 -4.94 -10.47 4.98
C GLY A 49 -5.55 -9.13 5.40
N ARG A 50 -5.05 -7.99 4.89
CA ARG A 50 -5.64 -6.68 5.14
C ARG A 50 -6.41 -6.22 3.89
N PRO A 51 -7.74 -6.21 3.89
CA PRO A 51 -8.53 -5.77 2.74
C PRO A 51 -8.03 -4.43 2.20
N ALA A 52 -8.04 -4.25 0.89
CA ALA A 52 -7.71 -2.98 0.25
C ALA A 52 -8.88 -2.52 -0.61
N ALA A 53 -9.13 -1.22 -0.62
CA ALA A 53 -10.18 -0.59 -1.41
C ALA A 53 -9.56 0.45 -2.33
N PHE A 54 -10.10 0.53 -3.54
CA PHE A 54 -9.78 1.55 -4.52
C PHE A 54 -11.08 2.13 -5.06
N ASP A 55 -11.10 3.44 -5.29
CA ASP A 55 -12.20 4.12 -5.95
C ASP A 55 -11.68 5.14 -6.97
N ARG A 56 -12.60 5.82 -7.65
CA ARG A 56 -12.30 6.81 -8.69
C ARG A 56 -11.51 8.03 -8.20
N LYS A 57 -11.44 8.27 -6.89
CA LYS A 57 -10.70 9.39 -6.27
C LYS A 57 -9.41 8.91 -5.59
N THR A 58 -9.35 7.67 -5.12
CA THR A 58 -8.26 7.14 -4.30
C THR A 58 -7.48 6.00 -4.97
N PHE A 59 -7.26 6.08 -6.29
CA PHE A 59 -6.51 5.06 -7.04
C PHE A 59 -4.97 5.17 -6.91
N GLY A 60 -4.48 6.21 -6.22
CA GLY A 60 -3.07 6.36 -5.84
C GLY A 60 -2.17 6.99 -6.92
N CYS A 61 -2.17 6.50 -8.16
CA CYS A 61 -1.42 7.15 -9.24
C CYS A 61 -2.11 6.96 -10.60
N PRO A 62 -1.87 7.81 -11.61
CA PRO A 62 -2.51 7.70 -12.92
C PRO A 62 -2.39 6.29 -13.52
N GLY A 63 -1.21 5.68 -13.48
CA GLY A 63 -1.02 4.31 -13.95
C GLY A 63 -1.83 3.27 -13.16
N GLY A 64 -1.97 3.46 -11.85
CA GLY A 64 -2.81 2.64 -10.99
C GLY A 64 -4.29 2.77 -11.33
N GLY A 65 -4.79 4.00 -11.52
CA GLY A 65 -6.18 4.25 -11.89
C GLY A 65 -6.54 3.69 -13.27
N THR A 66 -5.65 3.84 -14.26
CA THR A 66 -5.84 3.21 -15.56
C THR A 66 -5.78 1.68 -15.45
N GLY A 67 -4.80 1.12 -14.73
CA GLY A 67 -4.65 -0.33 -14.56
C GLY A 67 -5.78 -0.99 -13.76
N LEU A 68 -6.44 -0.25 -12.87
CA LEU A 68 -7.63 -0.69 -12.13
C LEU A 68 -8.94 -0.54 -12.92
N GLY A 69 -8.89 0.05 -14.13
CA GLY A 69 -10.07 0.18 -15.00
C GLY A 69 -10.93 1.41 -14.75
N PHE A 70 -10.45 2.45 -14.05
CA PHE A 70 -11.19 3.71 -13.85
C PHE A 70 -11.17 4.66 -15.07
N GLY A 71 -10.91 4.12 -16.26
CA GLY A 71 -10.75 4.85 -17.52
C GLY A 71 -9.33 5.37 -17.73
N ASN A 72 -9.13 6.13 -18.81
CA ASN A 72 -7.84 6.77 -19.07
C ASN A 72 -7.59 7.85 -18.01
N ARG A 73 -6.62 7.62 -17.12
CA ARG A 73 -6.16 8.59 -16.11
C ARG A 73 -4.87 9.31 -16.53
N TYR A 74 -4.27 8.94 -17.66
CA TYR A 74 -3.08 9.60 -18.18
C TYR A 74 -3.36 11.00 -18.73
N VAL A 75 -4.63 11.33 -19.01
CA VAL A 75 -5.07 12.71 -19.28
C VAL A 75 -4.76 13.66 -18.13
N ASP A 76 -4.71 13.14 -16.91
CA ASP A 76 -4.39 13.88 -15.69
C ASP A 76 -2.91 13.69 -15.28
N PHE A 77 -2.06 13.20 -16.19
CA PHE A 77 -0.66 12.96 -15.86
C PHE A 77 0.06 14.28 -15.54
N PRO A 78 0.76 14.39 -14.40
CA PRO A 78 1.38 15.64 -14.00
C PRO A 78 2.40 16.12 -15.05
N GLY A 79 2.18 17.33 -15.54
CA GLY A 79 3.04 17.94 -16.55
C GLY A 79 2.76 17.50 -18.00
N GLY A 80 1.82 16.59 -18.24
CA GLY A 80 1.46 16.09 -19.58
C GLY A 80 1.97 14.68 -19.89
N ILE A 81 1.18 13.86 -20.58
CA ILE A 81 1.50 12.46 -20.88
C ILE A 81 2.73 12.31 -21.77
N GLU A 82 2.97 13.30 -22.64
CA GLU A 82 4.13 13.44 -23.50
C GLU A 82 5.45 13.43 -22.70
N TYR A 83 5.40 13.78 -21.41
CA TYR A 83 6.57 13.77 -20.55
C TYR A 83 6.78 12.48 -19.74
N PHE A 84 5.86 11.51 -19.78
CA PHE A 84 5.89 10.30 -18.94
C PHE A 84 7.15 9.44 -19.12
N LEU A 85 7.65 9.32 -20.36
CA LEU A 85 8.87 8.58 -20.72
C LEU A 85 9.96 9.52 -21.28
N SER A 86 9.91 10.80 -20.92
CA SER A 86 10.84 11.84 -21.39
C SER A 86 11.90 12.20 -20.34
N THR A 87 12.76 13.17 -20.65
CA THR A 87 13.68 13.81 -19.69
C THR A 87 12.98 14.70 -18.65
N GLY A 88 11.65 14.83 -18.72
CA GLY A 88 10.81 15.57 -17.79
C GLY A 88 10.32 16.90 -18.34
N ASN A 89 9.43 17.55 -17.59
CA ASN A 89 8.93 18.89 -17.86
C ASN A 89 9.60 19.87 -16.86
N PRO A 90 10.53 20.74 -17.30
CA PRO A 90 11.23 21.67 -16.41
C PRO A 90 10.31 22.65 -15.69
N GLU A 91 9.27 23.14 -16.38
CA GLU A 91 8.29 24.10 -15.83
C GLU A 91 7.48 23.44 -14.71
N PHE A 92 6.99 22.23 -14.96
CA PHE A 92 6.28 21.44 -13.94
C PHE A 92 7.19 21.12 -12.74
N SER A 93 8.45 20.75 -13.01
CA SER A 93 9.43 20.38 -11.98
C SER A 93 9.79 21.56 -11.07
N ALA A 94 9.85 22.77 -11.62
CA ALA A 94 10.08 24.01 -10.88
C ALA A 94 8.83 24.47 -10.08
N GLY A 95 7.65 24.05 -10.51
CA GLY A 95 6.38 24.37 -9.85
C GLY A 95 6.18 23.67 -8.50
N GLU A 96 5.30 24.23 -7.67
CA GLU A 96 5.00 23.68 -6.34
C GLU A 96 4.41 22.26 -6.41
N ALA A 97 3.60 21.97 -7.43
CA ALA A 97 3.05 20.64 -7.66
C ALA A 97 4.15 19.61 -7.97
N GLY A 98 5.15 19.97 -8.78
CA GLY A 98 6.30 19.11 -9.10
C GLY A 98 7.15 18.81 -7.87
N LYS A 99 7.46 19.83 -7.07
CA LYS A 99 8.18 19.67 -5.79
C LYS A 99 7.42 18.78 -4.81
N ALA A 100 6.10 18.99 -4.66
CA ALA A 100 5.26 18.19 -3.79
C ALA A 100 5.22 16.72 -4.22
N LEU A 101 5.13 16.47 -5.53
CA LEU A 101 5.21 15.13 -6.10
C LEU A 101 6.57 14.48 -5.79
N PHE A 102 7.67 15.17 -6.09
CA PHE A 102 9.02 14.69 -5.84
C PHE A 102 9.22 14.30 -4.36
N ASN A 103 8.79 15.16 -3.44
CA ASN A 103 8.86 14.89 -1.99
C ASN A 103 8.06 13.64 -1.60
N THR A 104 6.85 13.48 -2.17
CA THR A 104 5.99 12.33 -1.89
C THR A 104 6.60 11.02 -2.40
N VAL A 105 7.07 11.01 -3.65
CA VAL A 105 7.72 9.83 -4.25
C VAL A 105 9.02 9.49 -3.51
N SER A 106 9.86 10.49 -3.21
CA SER A 106 11.10 10.29 -2.47
C SER A 106 10.85 9.71 -1.08
N ALA A 107 9.84 10.18 -0.36
CA ALA A 107 9.44 9.61 0.93
C ALA A 107 8.96 8.17 0.82
N LEU A 108 8.28 7.80 -0.28
CA LEU A 108 7.86 6.41 -0.54
C LEU A 108 9.07 5.50 -0.79
N VAL A 109 10.02 5.94 -1.62
CA VAL A 109 11.26 5.19 -1.92
C VAL A 109 12.10 5.02 -0.64
N ALA A 110 12.28 6.08 0.14
CA ALA A 110 13.04 6.04 1.39
C ALA A 110 12.41 5.13 2.47
N ARG A 111 11.09 4.91 2.44
CA ARG A 111 10.44 3.93 3.33
C ARG A 111 10.71 2.50 2.92
N ARG A 112 10.96 2.24 1.64
CA ARG A 112 11.26 0.89 1.10
C ARG A 112 12.70 0.46 1.40
N THR A 113 13.62 1.40 1.59
CA THR A 113 15.03 1.14 1.93
C THR A 113 15.29 1.04 3.43
N ARG A 114 14.32 1.39 4.29
CA ARG A 114 14.46 1.09 5.72
C ARG A 114 14.31 -0.41 5.93
N PRO A 115 15.26 -1.07 6.62
CA PRO A 115 15.06 -2.45 7.03
C PRO A 115 13.76 -2.50 7.84
N MET A 116 12.89 -3.44 7.45
CA MET A 116 11.66 -3.73 8.17
C MET A 116 12.08 -4.05 9.61
N ARG A 117 11.82 -3.14 10.55
CA ARG A 117 12.04 -3.43 11.98
C ARG A 117 11.21 -4.66 12.29
N THR A 118 11.86 -5.81 12.40
CA THR A 118 11.31 -6.98 13.05
C THR A 118 11.09 -6.56 14.49
N ASN A 119 9.85 -6.19 14.83
CA ASN A 119 9.43 -6.17 16.22
C ASN A 119 9.36 -7.63 16.66
N MET A 120 10.52 -8.23 16.91
CA MET A 120 10.66 -9.38 17.76
C MET A 120 10.47 -8.84 19.19
N ARG A 121 9.20 -8.63 19.59
CA ARG A 121 8.87 -8.60 21.01
C ARG A 121 9.14 -10.02 21.50
N SER A 122 10.36 -10.26 21.96
CA SER A 122 10.63 -11.34 22.88
C SER A 122 9.83 -11.05 24.14
N THR A 123 8.64 -11.63 24.24
CA THR A 123 7.99 -11.86 25.54
C THR A 123 8.78 -12.94 26.25
N VAL A 124 9.97 -12.60 26.75
CA VAL A 124 10.55 -13.31 27.89
C VAL A 124 9.85 -12.71 29.09
N GLY A 125 8.86 -13.44 29.60
CA GLY A 125 8.17 -13.08 30.83
C GLY A 125 9.18 -12.92 31.96
N THR A 126 9.16 -11.76 32.58
CA THR A 126 9.76 -11.56 33.91
C THR A 126 8.97 -12.42 34.91
N PRO A 127 9.58 -13.33 35.67
CA PRO A 127 8.90 -13.98 36.77
C PRO A 127 8.84 -12.99 37.94
N LYS A 128 7.69 -12.36 38.11
CA LYS A 128 7.32 -11.67 39.36
C LYS A 128 5.96 -12.22 39.74
N GLU A 129 5.98 -13.25 40.58
CA GLU A 129 4.97 -13.65 41.58
C GLU A 129 5.13 -15.14 41.92
N MET A 130 6.04 -15.46 42.85
CA MET A 130 5.81 -16.54 43.80
C MET A 130 5.63 -15.88 45.15
N GLY A 131 4.36 -15.71 45.53
CA GLY A 131 3.98 -15.28 46.86
C GLY A 131 4.17 -16.40 47.88
N SER A 132 4.67 -16.03 49.05
CA SER A 132 4.23 -16.49 50.37
C SER A 132 3.97 -18.00 50.56
N MET A 133 4.89 -18.67 51.25
CA MET A 133 4.48 -19.67 52.24
C MET A 133 5.46 -19.71 53.42
N ARG A 134 5.05 -19.08 54.53
CA ARG A 134 5.45 -19.46 55.88
C ARG A 134 4.93 -20.88 56.14
N THR A 135 5.75 -21.75 56.73
CA THR A 135 5.45 -22.46 57.99
C THR A 135 6.59 -23.39 58.37
N ARG A 136 7.09 -23.17 59.58
CA ARG A 136 7.81 -24.07 60.51
C ARG A 136 9.14 -24.67 60.09
#